data_AF-A0A482WKL0-F1
#
_entry.id   AF-A0A482WKL0-F1
#
_cell.length_a   1.000
_cell.length_b   1.000
_cell.length_c   1.000
_cell.angle_alpha   90.00
_cell.angle_beta   90.00
_cell.angle_gamma   90.00
#
_symmetry.space_group_name_H-M   'P 1'
#
loop_
_entity.id
_entity.type
_entity.pdbx_description
1 polymer ?
#
loop_
_entity_poly.entity_id
_entity_poly.type
_entity_poly.pdbx_seq_one_letter_code
_entity_poly.pdbx_strand_id
1 'polypeptide(L)'
;MSYKLISVPKYFPEINNDLTQVTWAHAVNSRAKLNASLNDNSMMIEADILMGQLEGSPPGTNPIPIMGHPPQTTSDLSLEEFLTTILKSGKHKGMKLDFKSKEVFASSENIVEEILNKPEADFPVWINADVLHGPGNSPVAPVDADYFVSTVVKKFPTAMLSVGWTTFINAQI
;
A
#
# COMPACT_ATOMS: atom_id res chain seq x y z
N MET A 1 -15.31 18.88 9.50
CA MET A 1 -15.54 17.47 9.87
C MET A 1 -14.30 16.98 10.61
N SER A 2 -14.42 16.29 11.75
CA SER A 2 -13.25 15.67 12.37
C SER A 2 -12.94 14.39 11.59
N TYR A 3 -11.85 14.37 10.84
CA TYR A 3 -11.34 13.13 10.26
C TYR A 3 -10.98 12.19 11.42
N LYS A 4 -11.57 11.00 11.44
CA LYS A 4 -11.31 9.99 12.46
C LYS A 4 -10.72 8.77 11.78
N LEU A 5 -9.53 8.36 12.23
CA LEU A 5 -8.91 7.10 11.87
C LEU A 5 -9.93 5.95 11.90
N ILE A 6 -9.98 5.18 10.82
CA ILE A 6 -10.76 3.96 10.74
C ILE A 6 -9.86 2.83 11.21
N SER A 7 -9.97 2.45 12.48
CA SER A 7 -9.11 1.42 13.05
C SER A 7 -9.57 0.01 12.67
N VAL A 8 -8.61 -0.90 12.50
CA VAL A 8 -8.86 -2.31 12.16
C VAL A 8 -9.82 -2.98 13.15
N PRO A 9 -9.68 -2.85 14.49
CA PRO A 9 -10.62 -3.45 15.43
C PRO A 9 -12.05 -2.89 15.39
N LYS A 10 -12.20 -1.61 15.01
CA LYS A 10 -13.53 -1.00 14.86
C LYS A 10 -14.23 -1.54 13.60
N TYR A 11 -13.46 -1.74 12.54
CA TYR A 11 -13.96 -2.21 11.25
C TYR A 11 -14.25 -3.72 11.26
N PHE A 12 -13.39 -4.52 11.90
CA PHE A 12 -13.56 -5.97 12.08
C PHE A 12 -13.84 -6.31 13.54
N PRO A 13 -15.07 -6.09 14.06
CA PRO A 13 -15.38 -6.34 15.47
C PRO A 13 -15.17 -7.80 15.91
N GLU A 14 -15.21 -8.75 14.97
CA GLU A 14 -15.00 -10.18 15.21
C GLU A 14 -13.60 -10.51 15.75
N ILE A 15 -12.60 -9.65 15.56
CA ILE A 15 -11.25 -9.86 16.10
C ILE A 15 -11.16 -9.54 17.60
N ASN A 16 -12.20 -8.93 18.18
CA ASN A 16 -12.31 -8.64 19.61
C ASN A 16 -11.10 -7.87 20.19
N ASN A 17 -10.62 -6.87 19.45
CA ASN A 17 -9.40 -6.07 19.74
C ASN A 17 -8.07 -6.84 19.74
N ASP A 18 -8.06 -8.11 19.32
CA ASP A 18 -6.84 -8.89 19.12
C ASP A 18 -6.36 -8.78 17.65
N LEU A 19 -5.37 -7.93 17.41
CA LEU A 19 -4.81 -7.73 16.07
C LEU A 19 -4.09 -8.97 15.52
N THR A 20 -3.81 -9.99 16.34
CA THR A 20 -3.21 -11.25 15.84
C THR A 20 -4.21 -12.09 15.06
N GLN A 21 -5.51 -11.81 15.18
CA GLN A 21 -6.57 -12.48 14.41
C GLN A 21 -6.74 -11.90 12.99
N VAL A 22 -6.11 -10.77 12.68
CA VAL A 22 -6.23 -10.12 11.37
C VAL A 22 -5.52 -10.98 10.33
N THR A 23 -6.28 -11.44 9.33
CA THR A 23 -5.74 -12.23 8.22
C THR A 23 -5.40 -11.33 7.03
N TRP A 24 -4.34 -11.71 6.31
CA TRP A 24 -3.75 -10.87 5.26
C TRP A 24 -3.66 -11.63 3.95
N ALA A 25 -4.13 -11.00 2.86
CA ALA A 25 -3.68 -11.34 1.53
C ALA A 25 -2.39 -10.55 1.26
N HIS A 26 -1.31 -11.27 0.96
CA HIS A 26 0.04 -10.69 0.84
C HIS A 26 0.49 -10.57 -0.61
N ALA A 27 1.23 -9.50 -0.92
CA ALA A 27 1.79 -9.19 -2.23
C ALA A 27 0.74 -9.28 -3.34
N VAL A 28 -0.39 -8.58 -3.15
CA VAL A 28 -1.54 -8.53 -4.07
C VAL A 28 -1.25 -7.56 -5.22
N ASN A 29 -0.24 -7.93 -6.02
CA ASN A 29 0.40 -7.03 -6.98
C ASN A 29 -0.09 -7.20 -8.44
N SER A 30 -1.26 -7.80 -8.66
CA SER A 30 -1.80 -8.01 -10.01
C SER A 30 -3.32 -8.02 -10.02
N ARG A 31 -3.96 -7.78 -11.17
CA ARG A 31 -5.43 -7.82 -11.28
C ARG A 31 -5.99 -9.17 -10.84
N ALA A 32 -5.34 -10.25 -11.24
CA ALA A 32 -5.76 -11.61 -10.88
C ALA A 32 -5.74 -11.83 -9.37
N LYS A 33 -4.66 -11.42 -8.69
CA LYS A 33 -4.56 -11.52 -7.22
C LYS A 33 -5.57 -10.61 -6.53
N LEU A 34 -5.73 -9.37 -6.99
CA LEU A 34 -6.72 -8.45 -6.43
C LEU A 34 -8.13 -9.02 -6.50
N ASN A 35 -8.51 -9.57 -7.66
CA ASN A 35 -9.81 -10.22 -7.83
C ASN A 35 -9.98 -11.43 -6.90
N ALA A 36 -8.93 -12.23 -6.70
CA ALA A 36 -8.97 -13.36 -5.76
C ALA A 36 -9.14 -12.87 -4.31
N SER A 37 -8.33 -11.89 -3.88
CA SER A 37 -8.34 -11.36 -2.50
C SER A 37 -9.62 -10.62 -2.14
N LEU A 38 -10.29 -9.98 -3.11
CA LEU A 38 -11.61 -9.39 -2.90
C LEU A 38 -12.71 -10.43 -2.64
N ASN A 39 -12.48 -11.70 -3.00
CA ASN A 39 -13.46 -12.77 -2.89
C ASN A 39 -13.08 -13.89 -1.90
N ASP A 40 -11.91 -13.79 -1.27
CA ASP A 40 -11.48 -14.70 -0.20
C ASP A 40 -11.86 -14.19 1.21
N ASN A 41 -11.38 -14.89 2.24
CA ASN A 41 -11.61 -14.57 3.64
C ASN A 41 -10.52 -13.71 4.30
N SER A 42 -9.56 -13.16 3.54
CA SER A 42 -8.59 -12.21 4.10
C SER A 42 -9.29 -10.95 4.61
N MET A 43 -8.81 -10.35 5.71
CA MET A 43 -9.36 -9.09 6.21
C MET A 43 -8.67 -7.89 5.56
N MET A 44 -7.35 -7.96 5.46
CA MET A 44 -6.52 -6.89 4.93
C MET A 44 -5.81 -7.33 3.64
N ILE A 45 -5.76 -6.44 2.66
CA ILE A 45 -5.02 -6.62 1.40
C ILE A 45 -3.73 -5.81 1.47
N GLU A 46 -2.59 -6.49 1.43
CA GLU A 46 -1.28 -5.87 1.35
C GLU A 46 -0.78 -5.92 -0.10
N ALA A 47 -0.28 -4.78 -0.58
CA ALA A 47 0.27 -4.67 -1.93
C ALA A 47 1.49 -3.74 -1.96
N ASP A 48 2.46 -4.14 -2.76
CA ASP A 48 3.71 -3.43 -3.01
C ASP A 48 3.52 -2.42 -4.15
N ILE A 49 4.15 -1.26 -4.02
CA ILE A 49 4.03 -0.16 -4.98
C ILE A 49 5.43 0.30 -5.41
N LEU A 50 5.66 0.32 -6.72
CA LEU A 50 6.89 0.83 -7.33
C LEU A 50 6.58 1.71 -8.55
N MET A 51 7.57 2.50 -8.99
CA MET A 51 7.48 3.22 -10.26
C MET A 51 7.73 2.25 -11.42
N GLY A 52 6.85 2.25 -12.41
CA GLY A 52 7.00 1.40 -13.58
C GLY A 52 5.96 1.70 -14.65
N GLN A 53 5.75 0.78 -15.58
CA GLN A 53 4.82 0.95 -16.69
C GLN A 53 3.72 -0.12 -16.67
N LEU A 54 2.56 0.21 -17.23
CA LEU A 54 1.57 -0.83 -17.50
C LEU A 54 2.05 -1.73 -18.63
N GLU A 55 1.76 -3.02 -18.53
CA GLU A 55 2.02 -3.97 -19.61
C GLU A 55 1.43 -3.48 -20.94
N GLY A 56 2.22 -3.53 -22.01
CA GLY A 56 1.82 -3.05 -23.33
C GLY A 56 1.94 -1.53 -23.54
N SER A 57 2.48 -0.78 -22.57
CA SER A 57 2.76 0.65 -22.75
C SER A 57 3.72 0.89 -23.94
N PRO A 58 3.48 1.90 -24.78
CA PRO A 58 4.40 2.27 -25.86
C PRO A 58 5.79 2.64 -25.33
N PRO A 59 6.86 2.45 -26.15
CA PRO A 59 8.19 2.93 -25.81
C PRO A 59 8.19 4.43 -25.50
N GLY A 60 8.89 4.83 -24.44
CA GLY A 60 8.98 6.23 -24.00
C GLY A 60 7.81 6.72 -23.14
N THR A 61 6.86 5.85 -22.78
CA THR A 61 5.82 6.19 -21.80
C THR A 61 6.45 6.49 -20.44
N ASN A 62 6.03 7.58 -19.80
CA ASN A 62 6.53 7.93 -18.47
C ASN A 62 6.10 6.87 -17.43
N PRO A 63 6.98 6.48 -16.49
CA PRO A 63 6.60 5.60 -15.40
C PRO A 63 5.52 6.22 -14.51
N ILE A 64 4.63 5.37 -14.00
CA ILE A 64 3.57 5.69 -13.04
C ILE A 64 3.66 4.73 -11.83
N PRO A 65 3.00 5.04 -10.70
CA PRO A 65 2.84 4.09 -9.61
C PRO A 65 2.03 2.86 -10.06
N ILE A 66 2.66 1.69 -9.94
CA ILE A 66 2.07 0.39 -10.28
C ILE A 66 2.16 -0.57 -9.11
N MET A 67 1.27 -1.56 -9.07
CA MET A 67 1.34 -2.65 -8.11
C MET A 67 2.44 -3.62 -8.54
N GLY A 68 3.44 -3.84 -7.70
CA GLY A 68 4.61 -4.61 -8.08
C GLY A 68 5.68 -4.60 -6.99
N HIS A 69 6.49 -5.65 -6.97
CA HIS A 69 7.65 -5.75 -6.09
C HIS A 69 8.93 -5.82 -6.93
N PRO A 70 10.04 -5.16 -6.52
CA PRO A 70 11.32 -5.31 -7.19
C PRO A 70 11.71 -6.80 -7.38
N PRO A 71 12.33 -7.17 -8.52
CA PRO A 71 12.87 -6.31 -9.57
C PRO A 71 11.88 -5.97 -10.70
N GLN A 72 10.57 -6.14 -10.49
CA GLN A 72 9.58 -5.81 -11.53
C GLN A 72 9.63 -4.31 -11.88
N THR A 73 9.42 -4.00 -13.16
CA THR A 73 9.31 -2.62 -13.67
C THR A 73 8.04 -2.42 -14.49
N THR A 74 7.24 -3.48 -14.66
CA THR A 74 5.95 -3.45 -15.32
C THR A 74 4.91 -4.21 -14.51
N SER A 75 3.64 -3.84 -14.66
CA SER A 75 2.53 -4.53 -14.04
C SER A 75 1.30 -4.48 -14.91
N ASP A 76 0.41 -5.45 -14.73
CA ASP A 76 -0.94 -5.37 -15.23
C ASP A 76 -1.82 -4.48 -14.36
N LEU A 77 -1.34 -3.82 -13.30
CA LEU A 77 -2.23 -3.08 -12.40
C LEU A 77 -1.57 -1.78 -11.92
N SER A 78 -2.20 -0.64 -12.20
CA SER A 78 -1.78 0.65 -11.65
C SER A 78 -2.28 0.82 -10.21
N LEU A 79 -1.66 1.73 -9.44
CA LEU A 79 -2.16 2.10 -8.12
C LEU A 79 -3.59 2.65 -8.18
N GLU A 80 -3.87 3.53 -9.15
CA GLU A 80 -5.20 4.13 -9.31
C GLU A 80 -6.27 3.07 -9.61
N GLU A 81 -5.96 2.12 -10.51
CA GLU A 81 -6.86 0.99 -10.81
C GLU A 81 -7.07 0.09 -9.59
N PHE A 82 -6.01 -0.23 -8.83
CA PHE A 82 -6.08 -1.02 -7.61
C PHE A 82 -7.01 -0.38 -6.57
N LEU A 83 -6.76 0.88 -6.23
CA LEU A 83 -7.54 1.62 -5.23
C LEU A 83 -9.00 1.81 -5.65
N THR A 84 -9.21 2.18 -6.92
CA THR A 84 -10.56 2.37 -7.48
C THR A 84 -11.34 1.06 -7.48
N THR A 85 -10.68 -0.07 -7.75
CA THR A 85 -11.31 -1.39 -7.75
C THR A 85 -11.73 -1.80 -6.34
N ILE A 86 -10.88 -1.62 -5.33
CA ILE A 86 -11.24 -1.92 -3.94
C ILE A 86 -12.41 -1.05 -3.49
N LEU A 87 -12.33 0.27 -3.71
CA LEU A 87 -13.38 1.22 -3.36
C LEU A 87 -14.73 0.84 -4.00
N LYS A 88 -14.75 0.54 -5.30
CA LYS A 88 -15.97 0.17 -6.04
C LYS A 88 -16.48 -1.23 -5.72
N SER A 89 -15.63 -2.11 -5.19
CA SER A 89 -16.02 -3.50 -4.90
C SER A 89 -17.07 -3.59 -3.79
N GLY A 90 -17.12 -2.59 -2.88
CA GLY A 90 -17.96 -2.61 -1.68
C GLY A 90 -17.66 -3.77 -0.74
N LYS A 91 -16.53 -4.47 -0.92
CA LYS A 91 -16.14 -5.62 -0.09
C LYS A 91 -15.63 -5.12 1.26
N HIS A 92 -15.91 -5.91 2.30
CA HIS A 92 -15.46 -5.63 3.66
C HIS A 92 -13.98 -6.00 3.80
N LYS A 93 -13.09 -5.11 3.33
CA LYS A 93 -11.65 -5.31 3.26
C LYS A 93 -10.94 -4.02 3.69
N GLY A 94 -9.86 -4.14 4.43
CA GLY A 94 -8.90 -3.06 4.59
C GLY A 94 -7.69 -3.24 3.66
N MET A 95 -6.76 -2.30 3.69
CA MET A 95 -5.55 -2.38 2.89
C MET A 95 -4.29 -1.87 3.58
N LYS A 96 -3.14 -2.38 3.16
CA LYS A 96 -1.81 -1.84 3.45
C LYS A 96 -1.10 -1.55 2.13
N LEU A 97 -0.72 -0.29 1.94
CA LEU A 97 -0.01 0.19 0.76
C LEU A 97 1.49 0.27 1.10
N ASP A 98 2.31 -0.61 0.52
CA ASP A 98 3.75 -0.68 0.78
C ASP A 98 4.56 0.02 -0.32
N PHE A 99 4.99 1.26 -0.04
CA PHE A 99 5.76 2.07 -0.97
C PHE A 99 7.25 1.72 -0.92
N LYS A 100 7.77 1.22 -2.05
CA LYS A 100 9.17 0.72 -2.14
C LYS A 100 10.23 1.79 -2.35
N SER A 101 9.85 3.05 -2.53
CA SER A 101 10.80 4.16 -2.66
C SER A 101 10.16 5.51 -2.35
N LYS A 102 11.01 6.52 -2.11
CA LYS A 102 10.58 7.91 -1.98
C LYS A 102 9.90 8.42 -3.25
N GLU A 103 10.41 8.04 -4.42
CA GLU A 103 9.88 8.47 -5.71
C GLU A 103 8.44 8.01 -5.90
N VAL A 104 8.15 6.72 -5.70
CA VAL A 104 6.79 6.20 -5.86
C VAL A 104 5.83 6.76 -4.82
N PHE A 105 6.28 6.98 -3.57
CA PHE A 105 5.45 7.62 -2.56
C PHE A 105 5.06 9.04 -2.97
N ALA A 106 6.04 9.84 -3.40
CA ALA A 106 5.80 11.21 -3.88
C ALA A 106 4.86 11.26 -5.09
N SER A 107 5.04 10.36 -6.07
CA SER A 107 4.18 10.26 -7.25
C SER A 107 2.77 9.75 -6.95
N SER A 108 2.55 9.13 -5.79
CA SER A 108 1.26 8.52 -5.41
C SER A 108 0.40 9.41 -4.52
N GLU A 109 0.95 10.50 -3.96
CA GLU A 109 0.27 11.26 -2.90
C GLU A 109 -1.13 11.72 -3.31
N ASN A 110 -1.26 12.33 -4.49
CA ASN A 110 -2.55 12.86 -4.96
C ASN A 110 -3.54 11.73 -5.28
N ILE A 111 -3.06 10.61 -5.85
CA ILE A 111 -3.91 9.44 -6.14
C ILE A 111 -4.51 8.89 -4.84
N VAL A 112 -3.67 8.71 -3.81
CA VAL A 112 -4.13 8.22 -2.51
C VAL A 112 -5.05 9.24 -1.83
N GLU A 113 -4.69 10.52 -1.81
CA GLU A 113 -5.48 11.60 -1.20
C GLU A 113 -6.87 11.70 -1.82
N GLU A 114 -6.97 11.65 -3.15
CA GLU A 114 -8.24 11.71 -3.86
C GLU A 114 -9.15 10.51 -3.55
N ILE A 115 -8.59 9.30 -3.41
CA ILE A 115 -9.37 8.12 -3.05
C ILE A 115 -9.82 8.17 -1.60
N LEU A 116 -8.92 8.48 -0.66
CA LEU A 116 -9.23 8.47 0.77
C LEU A 116 -10.19 9.59 1.20
N ASN A 117 -10.31 10.66 0.40
CA ASN A 117 -11.28 11.73 0.63
C ASN A 117 -12.69 11.41 0.12
N LYS A 118 -12.88 10.27 -0.58
CA LYS A 118 -14.22 9.86 -1.05
C LYS A 118 -15.07 9.35 0.14
N PRO A 119 -16.36 9.69 0.20
CA PRO A 119 -17.25 9.20 1.27
C PRO A 119 -17.31 7.67 1.38
N GLU A 120 -17.11 6.96 0.27
CA GLU A 120 -17.11 5.50 0.20
C GLU A 120 -15.84 4.87 0.78
N ALA A 121 -14.79 5.66 1.02
CA ALA A 121 -13.52 5.21 1.60
C ALA A 121 -13.62 5.02 3.13
N ASP A 122 -14.62 4.25 3.57
CA ASP A 122 -14.87 3.94 4.98
C ASP A 122 -14.27 2.57 5.36
N PHE A 123 -12.96 2.39 5.16
CA PHE A 123 -12.23 1.17 5.51
C PHE A 123 -10.82 1.47 6.05
N PRO A 124 -10.22 0.58 6.84
CA PRO A 124 -8.89 0.80 7.40
C PRO A 124 -7.82 0.75 6.30
N VAL A 125 -6.99 1.79 6.25
CA VAL A 125 -5.86 1.91 5.32
C VAL A 125 -4.58 2.10 6.11
N TRP A 126 -3.56 1.29 5.83
CA TRP A 126 -2.23 1.42 6.39
C TRP A 126 -1.29 1.93 5.28
N ILE A 127 -0.54 2.99 5.55
CA ILE A 127 0.46 3.53 4.63
C ILE A 127 1.83 3.11 5.16
N ASN A 128 2.54 2.28 4.39
CA ASN A 128 3.79 1.66 4.76
C ASN A 128 4.96 2.13 3.89
N ALA A 129 6.10 2.33 4.53
CA ALA A 129 7.39 2.42 3.86
C ALA A 129 8.52 2.01 4.82
N ASP A 130 9.61 1.51 4.25
CA ASP A 130 10.87 1.35 4.96
C ASP A 130 11.56 2.71 5.07
N VAL A 131 11.57 3.29 6.27
CA VAL A 131 12.12 4.64 6.54
C VAL A 131 13.42 4.63 7.34
N LEU A 132 13.82 3.45 7.83
CA LEU A 132 15.06 3.22 8.55
C LEU A 132 15.95 2.24 7.78
N HIS A 133 17.26 2.33 7.99
CA HIS A 133 18.17 1.26 7.56
C HIS A 133 18.01 0.06 8.50
N GLY A 134 17.75 -1.11 7.93
CA GLY A 134 17.74 -2.35 8.70
C GLY A 134 19.08 -3.09 8.64
N PRO A 135 19.15 -4.25 9.32
CA PRO A 135 20.34 -5.09 9.31
C PRO A 135 20.63 -5.64 7.91
N GLY A 136 21.89 -5.98 7.66
CA GLY A 136 22.34 -6.62 6.42
C GLY A 136 22.87 -5.68 5.35
N ASN A 137 22.96 -4.37 5.61
CA ASN A 137 23.51 -3.38 4.67
C ASN A 137 22.79 -3.38 3.31
N SER A 138 21.47 -3.22 3.35
CA SER A 138 20.67 -3.15 2.13
C SER A 138 21.20 -2.07 1.18
N PRO A 139 21.36 -2.35 -0.13
CA PRO A 139 21.71 -1.34 -1.11
C PRO A 139 20.53 -0.40 -1.42
N VAL A 140 19.33 -0.74 -0.95
CA VAL A 140 18.13 0.10 -1.12
C VAL A 140 18.17 1.23 -0.10
N ALA A 141 18.09 2.46 -0.58
CA ALA A 141 17.93 3.63 0.28
C ALA A 141 16.53 3.64 0.92
N PRO A 142 16.41 3.80 2.24
CA PRO A 142 15.13 4.01 2.89
C PRO A 142 14.42 5.25 2.35
N VAL A 143 13.10 5.26 2.46
CA VAL A 143 12.29 6.46 2.25
C VAL A 143 12.65 7.49 3.31
N ASP A 144 12.70 8.76 2.92
CA ASP A 144 12.96 9.88 3.83
C ASP A 144 11.88 9.91 4.94
N ALA A 145 12.30 9.69 6.19
CA ALA A 145 11.40 9.49 7.32
C ALA A 145 10.56 10.75 7.64
N ASP A 146 11.19 11.93 7.65
CA ASP A 146 10.51 13.19 7.97
C ASP A 146 9.48 13.54 6.89
N TYR A 147 9.86 13.38 5.63
CA TYR A 147 8.93 13.55 4.50
C TYR A 147 7.78 12.55 4.59
N PHE A 148 8.05 11.25 4.75
CA PHE A 148 7.02 10.22 4.81
C PHE A 148 6.04 10.45 5.95
N VAL A 149 6.53 10.56 7.18
CA VAL A 149 5.68 10.72 8.37
C VAL A 149 4.88 12.02 8.30
N SER A 150 5.52 13.13 7.92
CA SER A 150 4.82 14.42 7.86
C SER A 150 3.77 14.47 6.76
N THR A 151 4.02 13.84 5.61
CA THR A 151 3.04 13.71 4.52
C THR A 151 1.86 12.85 4.95
N VAL A 152 2.10 11.65 5.53
CA VAL A 152 1.01 10.75 5.95
C VAL A 152 0.09 11.42 6.97
N VAL A 153 0.67 12.06 7.99
CA VAL A 153 -0.12 12.73 9.05
C VAL A 153 -0.93 13.92 8.49
N LYS A 154 -0.40 14.65 7.51
CA LYS A 154 -1.07 15.84 6.95
C LYS A 154 -2.11 15.49 5.90
N LYS A 155 -1.80 14.59 4.96
CA LYS A 155 -2.64 14.28 3.79
C LYS A 155 -3.58 13.10 4.00
N PHE A 156 -3.22 12.14 4.86
CA PHE A 156 -3.98 10.90 5.05
C PHE A 156 -4.42 10.73 6.52
N PRO A 157 -5.17 11.68 7.10
CA PRO A 157 -5.52 11.66 8.53
C PRO A 157 -6.42 10.49 8.94
N THR A 158 -7.03 9.80 7.97
CA THR A 158 -7.84 8.58 8.17
C THR A 158 -7.03 7.28 8.09
N ALA A 159 -5.76 7.36 7.66
CA ALA A 159 -4.90 6.20 7.50
C ALA A 159 -3.98 5.99 8.72
N MET A 160 -3.59 4.73 8.93
CA MET A 160 -2.60 4.35 9.93
C MET A 160 -1.19 4.45 9.35
N LEU A 161 -0.30 5.14 10.05
CA LEU A 161 1.12 5.15 9.74
C LEU A 161 1.73 3.78 10.08
N SER A 162 2.40 3.17 9.12
CA SER A 162 3.17 1.93 9.27
C SER A 162 4.60 2.20 8.82
N VAL A 163 5.58 2.02 9.70
CA VAL A 163 7.00 2.30 9.39
C VAL A 163 7.82 1.03 9.53
N GLY A 164 8.72 0.82 8.57
CA GLY A 164 9.62 -0.32 8.52
C GLY A 164 11.09 0.08 8.41
N TRP A 165 11.91 -0.91 8.14
CA TRP A 165 13.34 -0.75 7.87
C TRP A 165 13.73 -1.62 6.68
N THR A 166 14.69 -1.14 5.90
CA THR A 166 15.15 -1.88 4.72
C THR A 166 15.74 -3.23 5.14
N THR A 167 15.35 -4.29 4.45
CA THR A 167 15.86 -5.63 4.72
C THR A 167 16.79 -6.08 3.59
N PHE A 168 17.90 -6.70 3.97
CA PHE A 168 18.77 -7.41 3.02
C PHE A 168 19.35 -8.63 3.72
N ILE A 169 18.97 -9.81 3.25
CA ILE A 169 19.59 -11.06 3.66
C ILE A 169 20.52 -11.45 2.53
N ASN A 170 21.84 -11.30 2.75
CA ASN A 170 22.82 -11.83 1.83
C ASN A 170 22.70 -13.36 1.89
N ALA A 171 22.23 -14.01 0.81
CA ALA A 171 21.97 -15.45 0.77
C ALA A 171 23.26 -16.31 0.74
N GLN A 172 24.33 -15.86 1.40
CA GLN A 172 25.62 -16.55 1.51
C GLN A 172 25.91 -17.06 2.94
N ILE A 173 24.88 -17.33 3.74
CA ILE A 173 25.03 -18.04 5.01
C ILE A 173 24.76 -19.52 4.78
#